data_AF-A0A1X0QRC6-F1
#
_entry.id   AF-A0A1X0QRC6-F1
#
_cell.length_a   1.000
_cell.length_b   1.000
_cell.length_c   1.000
_cell.angle_alpha   90.00
_cell.angle_beta   90.00
_cell.angle_gamma   90.00
#
_symmetry.space_group_name_H-M   'P 1'
#
loop_
_entity.id
_entity.type
_entity.pdbx_description
1 polymer ?
#
loop_
_entity_poly.entity_id
_entity_poly.type
_entity_poly.pdbx_seq_one_letter_code
_entity_poly.pdbx_strand_id
1 'polypeptide(L)'
;IDCLRNCALIDEYDFHINMDCKGAWASRSETPIVKVENTRTVSHAILDAISIYAVVNVSVRVPSVYNTQIAPVDPKPKGTTANHYLRFLKETLDVMNNFEYMRNSYLVMDNAAIHQRADIQEMIEERGYICVYLLPYSLELNPIE
;
A
#
# COMPACT_ATOMS: atom_id res chain seq x y z
N ILE A 1 15.20 2.32 16.75
CA ILE A 1 14.34 1.15 16.46
C ILE A 1 15.18 0.20 15.64
N ASP A 2 15.27 -1.06 16.04
CA ASP A 2 16.03 -2.08 15.30
C ASP A 2 15.09 -2.83 14.36
N CYS A 3 15.06 -2.39 13.09
CA CYS A 3 14.22 -2.97 12.04
C CYS A 3 14.56 -4.43 11.72
N LEU A 4 15.73 -4.92 12.15
CA LEU A 4 16.22 -6.25 11.82
C LEU A 4 15.77 -7.34 12.80
N ARG A 5 15.02 -7.01 13.85
CA ARG A 5 14.67 -8.00 14.89
C ARG A 5 13.19 -8.05 15.23
N ASN A 6 12.54 -6.91 15.29
CA ASN A 6 11.19 -6.82 15.83
C ASN A 6 10.37 -5.70 15.18
N CYS A 7 10.40 -5.62 13.86
CA CYS A 7 9.63 -4.64 13.11
C CYS A 7 8.78 -5.30 12.03
N ALA A 8 7.63 -4.69 11.78
CA ALA A 8 6.81 -4.91 10.61
C ALA A 8 6.68 -3.57 9.87
N LEU A 9 7.05 -3.58 8.59
CA LEU A 9 6.91 -2.47 7.66
C LEU A 9 5.54 -2.60 7.01
N ILE A 10 4.80 -1.50 6.93
CA ILE A 10 3.48 -1.45 6.32
C ILE A 10 3.46 -0.28 5.36
N ASP A 11 3.01 -0.51 4.13
CA ASP A 11 2.99 0.52 3.11
C ASP A 11 1.82 0.38 2.11
N GLU A 12 1.61 1.44 1.33
CA GLU A 12 0.62 1.52 0.27
C GLU A 12 1.25 1.94 -1.06
N TYR A 13 1.03 1.12 -2.09
CA TYR A 13 1.51 1.35 -3.45
C TYR A 13 0.36 1.50 -4.43
N ASP A 14 0.41 2.53 -5.26
CA ASP A 14 -0.50 2.70 -6.40
C ASP A 14 0.15 2.17 -7.69
N PHE A 15 -0.41 1.10 -8.25
CA PHE A 15 0.02 0.52 -9.53
C PHE A 15 -0.89 0.97 -10.67
N HIS A 16 -0.31 1.53 -11.71
CA HIS A 16 -1.04 1.92 -12.91
C HIS A 16 -0.59 1.06 -14.10
N ILE A 17 -1.52 0.50 -14.87
CA ILE A 17 -1.20 -0.42 -15.97
C ILE A 17 -0.30 0.23 -17.04
N ASN A 18 -0.30 1.56 -17.14
CA ASN A 18 0.57 2.29 -18.07
C ASN A 18 1.99 2.54 -17.49
N MET A 19 2.35 1.95 -16.35
CA MET A 19 3.73 1.98 -15.82
C MET A 19 4.69 1.10 -16.62
N ASP A 20 4.19 0.27 -17.55
CA ASP A 20 5.04 -0.46 -18.48
C ASP A 20 5.83 0.50 -19.39
N CYS A 21 7.16 0.46 -19.26
CA CYS A 21 8.06 1.13 -20.20
C CYS A 21 7.97 0.44 -21.57
N LYS A 22 7.16 1.01 -22.47
CA LYS A 22 7.10 0.57 -23.87
C LYS A 22 8.32 1.09 -24.62
N GLY A 23 9.31 0.22 -24.82
CA GLY A 23 10.41 0.46 -25.74
C GLY A 23 10.01 0.19 -27.19
N ALA A 24 10.55 0.96 -28.13
CA ALA A 24 10.46 0.67 -29.56
C ALA A 24 11.87 0.50 -30.14
N TRP A 25 12.01 -0.43 -31.07
CA TRP A 25 13.25 -0.67 -31.80
C TRP A 25 13.08 -0.16 -33.24
N ALA A 26 14.14 0.44 -33.79
CA ALA A 26 14.17 0.89 -35.17
C ALA A 26 15.53 0.56 -35.80
N SER A 27 15.58 0.51 -37.13
CA SER A 27 16.80 0.23 -37.87
C SER A 27 17.82 1.35 -37.63
N ARG A 28 19.11 1.05 -37.80
CA ARG A 28 20.17 2.04 -37.69
C ARG A 28 19.92 3.15 -38.73
N SER A 29 19.71 4.39 -38.25
CA SER A 29 19.29 5.61 -38.97
C SER A 29 17.80 5.95 -38.97
N GLU A 30 16.94 5.15 -38.32
CA GLU A 30 15.52 5.45 -38.14
C GLU A 30 15.23 5.88 -36.69
N THR A 31 14.25 6.77 -36.50
CA THR A 31 13.81 7.16 -35.15
C THR A 31 12.74 6.17 -34.67
N PRO A 32 12.96 5.44 -33.55
CA PRO A 32 11.94 4.58 -32.98
C PRO A 32 10.77 5.43 -32.44
N ILE A 33 9.55 5.11 -32.87
CA ILE A 33 8.33 5.79 -32.44
C ILE A 33 7.58 4.86 -31.48
N VAL A 34 7.48 5.27 -30.21
CA VAL A 34 6.65 4.58 -29.22
C VAL A 34 5.23 5.12 -29.32
N LYS A 35 4.28 4.28 -29.76
CA LYS A 35 2.85 4.58 -29.64
C LYS A 35 2.38 4.15 -28.25
N VAL A 36 2.20 5.12 -27.36
CA VAL A 36 1.55 4.89 -26.07
C VAL A 36 0.06 5.12 -26.26
N GLU A 37 -0.72 4.04 -26.35
CA GLU A 37 -2.16 4.15 -26.16
C GLU A 37 -2.40 4.53 -24.70
N ASN A 38 -2.89 5.74 -24.45
CA ASN A 38 -3.34 6.14 -23.13
C ASN A 38 -4.69 5.47 -22.88
N THR A 39 -4.65 4.16 -22.63
CA THR A 39 -5.82 3.43 -22.15
C THR A 39 -6.20 4.06 -20.81
N ARG A 40 -7.42 4.61 -20.75
CA ARG A 40 -8.03 5.22 -19.56
C ARG A 40 -8.39 4.13 -18.55
N THR A 41 -7.39 3.34 -18.18
CA THR A 41 -7.50 2.16 -17.34
C THR A 41 -7.35 2.56 -15.88
N VAL A 42 -7.83 1.70 -15.01
CA VAL A 42 -7.98 1.94 -13.59
C VAL A 42 -6.66 1.59 -12.86
N SER A 43 -6.18 2.48 -11.97
CA SER A 43 -5.06 2.20 -11.06
C SER A 43 -5.49 1.20 -9.99
N HIS A 44 -4.58 0.35 -9.53
CA HIS A 44 -4.81 -0.62 -8.45
C HIS A 44 -3.98 -0.19 -7.25
N ALA A 45 -4.58 -0.12 -6.07
CA ALA A 45 -3.84 0.12 -4.84
C ALA A 45 -3.45 -1.23 -4.22
N ILE A 46 -2.22 -1.38 -3.77
CA ILE A 46 -1.72 -2.56 -3.06
C ILE A 46 -1.28 -2.11 -1.68
N LEU A 47 -1.87 -2.72 -0.66
CA LEU A 47 -1.43 -2.59 0.72
C LEU A 47 -0.62 -3.82 1.08
N ASP A 48 0.55 -3.63 1.66
CA ASP A 48 1.39 -4.74 2.09
C ASP A 48 1.94 -4.52 3.49
N ALA A 49 2.24 -5.64 4.13
CA ALA A 49 2.84 -5.69 5.45
C ALA A 49 3.90 -6.78 5.44
N ILE A 50 5.15 -6.41 5.71
CA ILE A 50 6.29 -7.32 5.71
C ILE A 50 7.07 -7.20 7.00
N SER A 51 7.53 -8.34 7.51
CA SER A 51 8.52 -8.41 8.58
C SER A 51 9.77 -9.11 8.05
N ILE A 52 10.87 -9.03 8.79
CA ILE A 52 12.11 -9.75 8.45
C ILE A 52 11.88 -11.27 8.30
N TYR A 53 10.87 -11.81 8.98
CA TYR A 53 10.57 -13.23 8.94
C TYR A 53 9.76 -13.65 7.72
N ALA A 54 8.81 -12.82 7.29
CA ALA A 54 7.88 -13.14 6.21
C ALA A 54 7.06 -11.93 5.77
N VAL A 55 6.45 -12.04 4.59
CA VAL A 55 5.31 -11.22 4.20
C VAL A 55 4.11 -11.63 5.08
N VAL A 56 3.58 -10.67 5.84
CA VAL A 56 2.52 -10.89 6.82
C VAL A 56 1.15 -10.86 6.14
N ASN A 57 0.91 -9.85 5.31
CA ASN A 57 -0.35 -9.67 4.61
C ASN A 57 -0.15 -8.82 3.35
N VAL A 58 -0.92 -9.12 2.29
CA VAL A 58 -0.96 -8.33 1.06
C VAL A 58 -2.43 -8.22 0.62
N SER A 59 -2.89 -7.00 0.40
CA SER A 59 -4.26 -6.73 -0.06
C SER A 59 -4.23 -5.90 -1.33
N VAL A 60 -4.73 -6.49 -2.42
CA VAL A 60 -4.88 -5.79 -3.71
C VAL A 60 -6.29 -5.22 -3.81
N ARG A 61 -6.37 -3.92 -4.12
CA ARG A 61 -7.62 -3.19 -4.31
C ARG A 61 -7.74 -2.77 -5.76
N VAL A 62 -8.75 -3.33 -6.42
CA VAL A 62 -9.16 -2.91 -7.76
C VAL A 62 -10.32 -1.93 -7.59
N PRO A 63 -10.25 -0.71 -8.14
CA PRO A 63 -11.37 0.21 -8.10
C PRO A 63 -12.55 -0.35 -8.89
N SER A 64 -13.75 -0.10 -8.39
CA SER A 64 -14.98 -0.59 -9.01
C SER A 64 -15.16 0.07 -10.39
N VAL A 65 -15.00 -0.74 -11.43
CA VAL A 65 -15.38 -0.37 -12.80
C VAL A 65 -16.90 -0.51 -12.89
N TYR A 66 -17.64 0.57 -12.66
CA TYR A 66 -19.07 0.54 -12.98
C TYR A 66 -19.24 0.45 -14.49
N ASN A 67 -19.73 -0.69 -14.98
CA ASN A 67 -20.54 -0.69 -16.20
C ASN A 67 -21.75 0.22 -15.92
N THR A 68 -21.99 1.15 -16.84
CA THR A 68 -23.07 2.13 -16.87
C THR A 68 -24.36 1.59 -16.21
N GLN A 69 -24.65 1.98 -14.97
CA GLN A 69 -25.99 1.88 -14.40
C GLN A 69 -26.48 3.27 -14.04
N ILE A 70 -27.66 3.57 -14.58
CA ILE A 70 -28.39 4.82 -14.52
C ILE A 70 -28.99 4.93 -13.11
N ALA A 71 -28.20 5.36 -12.13
CA ALA A 71 -28.70 5.84 -10.85
C ALA A 71 -27.71 6.85 -10.27
N PRO A 72 -28.16 7.97 -9.68
CA PRO A 72 -27.29 8.92 -9.01
C PRO A 72 -26.87 8.32 -7.67
N VAL A 73 -25.89 7.41 -7.72
CA VAL A 73 -25.18 6.96 -6.53
C VAL A 73 -24.03 7.92 -6.34
N ASP A 74 -23.93 8.49 -5.13
CA ASP A 74 -22.88 9.42 -4.73
C ASP A 74 -21.50 8.95 -5.21
N PRO A 75 -20.62 9.87 -5.65
CA PRO A 75 -19.32 9.51 -6.18
C PRO A 75 -18.54 8.75 -5.11
N LYS A 76 -18.42 7.43 -5.27
CA LYS A 76 -17.57 6.62 -4.40
C LYS A 76 -16.12 7.12 -4.55
N PRO A 77 -15.39 7.27 -3.43
CA PRO A 77 -14.01 7.76 -3.47
C PRO A 77 -13.16 6.84 -4.35
N LYS A 78 -12.39 7.46 -5.24
CA LYS A 78 -11.35 6.78 -6.03
C LYS A 78 -10.11 6.67 -5.13
N GLY A 79 -9.72 5.44 -4.77
CA GLY A 79 -8.55 5.17 -3.94
C GLY A 79 -8.87 4.46 -2.63
N THR A 80 -7.85 4.26 -1.80
CA THR A 80 -7.97 3.61 -0.49
C THR A 80 -8.64 4.56 0.49
N THR A 81 -9.86 4.24 0.88
CA THR A 81 -10.52 4.93 1.99
C THR A 81 -9.85 4.50 3.29
N ALA A 82 -9.76 5.40 4.28
CA ALA A 82 -9.13 5.04 5.55
C ALA A 82 -9.81 3.87 6.30
N ASN A 83 -11.07 3.55 6.01
CA ASN A 83 -11.74 2.33 6.51
C ASN A 83 -11.21 1.05 5.85
N HIS A 84 -10.75 1.13 4.60
CA HIS A 84 -10.10 0.01 3.92
C HIS A 84 -8.74 -0.27 4.53
N TYR A 85 -7.97 0.78 4.80
CA TYR A 85 -6.72 0.70 5.52
C TYR A 85 -6.91 0.09 6.93
N LEU A 86 -7.88 0.59 7.70
CA LEU A 86 -8.17 0.06 9.04
C LEU A 86 -8.52 -1.43 9.01
N ARG A 87 -9.30 -1.87 8.02
CA ARG A 87 -9.62 -3.29 7.84
C ARG A 87 -8.36 -4.12 7.55
N PHE A 88 -7.52 -3.66 6.62
CA PHE A 88 -6.27 -4.33 6.29
C PHE A 88 -5.35 -4.43 7.51
N LEU A 89 -5.21 -3.34 8.26
CA LEU A 89 -4.38 -3.31 9.46
C LEU A 89 -4.92 -4.27 10.52
N LYS A 90 -6.24 -4.32 10.74
CA LYS A 90 -6.86 -5.30 11.65
C LYS A 90 -6.53 -6.73 11.27
N GLU A 91 -6.72 -7.10 10.01
CA GLU A 91 -6.40 -8.45 9.49
C GLU A 91 -4.90 -8.76 9.66
N THR A 92 -4.02 -7.78 9.42
CA THR A 92 -2.57 -7.91 9.61
C THR A 92 -2.20 -8.15 11.06
N LEU A 93 -2.75 -7.37 12.00
CA LEU A 93 -2.50 -7.55 13.43
C LEU A 93 -3.08 -8.88 13.95
N ASP A 94 -4.22 -9.34 13.41
CA ASP A 94 -4.78 -10.66 13.73
C ASP A 94 -3.82 -11.79 13.30
N VAL A 95 -3.17 -11.65 12.15
CA VAL A 95 -2.14 -12.59 11.67
C VAL A 95 -0.91 -12.56 12.58
N MET A 96 -0.37 -11.36 12.88
CA MET A 96 0.81 -11.19 13.74
C MET A 96 0.60 -11.77 15.15
N ASN A 97 -0.61 -11.61 15.71
CA ASN A 97 -0.95 -12.13 17.04
C ASN A 97 -0.85 -13.66 17.16
N ASN A 98 -0.91 -14.40 16.05
CA ASN A 98 -0.74 -15.85 16.03
C ASN A 98 0.72 -16.28 16.20
N PHE A 99 1.67 -15.35 16.10
CA PHE A 99 3.10 -15.62 16.16
C PHE A 99 3.74 -14.93 17.36
N GLU A 100 4.28 -15.71 18.30
CA GLU A 100 4.88 -15.16 19.53
C GLU A 100 6.03 -14.20 19.27
N TYR A 101 6.84 -14.47 18.24
CA TYR A 101 8.00 -13.65 17.87
C TYR A 101 7.63 -12.32 17.17
N MET A 102 6.37 -12.15 16.76
CA MET A 102 5.85 -10.89 16.21
C MET A 102 5.09 -10.06 17.25
N ARG A 103 4.98 -10.55 18.50
CA ARG A 103 4.33 -9.78 19.57
C ARG A 103 5.19 -8.59 19.96
N ASN A 104 4.52 -7.48 20.28
CA ASN A 104 5.17 -6.22 20.67
C ASN A 104 6.17 -5.72 19.60
N SER A 105 5.94 -6.05 18.33
CA SER A 105 6.74 -5.49 17.22
C SER A 105 6.45 -4.00 17.04
N TYR A 106 7.45 -3.29 16.51
CA TYR A 106 7.26 -1.94 16.02
C TYR A 106 6.60 -1.99 14.64
N LEU A 107 5.50 -1.27 14.48
CA LEU A 107 4.86 -1.05 13.18
C LEU A 107 5.46 0.22 12.59
N VAL A 108 6.21 0.08 11.50
CA VAL A 108 6.85 1.19 10.80
C VAL A 108 6.01 1.52 9.59
N MET A 109 5.55 2.77 9.50
CA MET A 109 4.70 3.27 8.43
C MET A 109 5.23 4.62 7.94
N ASP A 110 4.89 4.98 6.70
CA ASP A 110 5.09 6.34 6.23
C ASP A 110 4.20 7.34 7.00
N ASN A 111 4.53 8.64 6.91
CA ASN A 111 3.79 9.68 7.60
C ASN A 111 2.59 10.20 6.77
N ALA A 112 1.79 9.31 6.20
CA ALA A 112 0.61 9.67 5.44
C ALA A 112 -0.57 10.04 6.35
N ALA A 113 -1.42 10.97 5.89
CA ALA A 113 -2.61 11.40 6.63
C ALA A 113 -3.60 10.26 6.90
N ILE A 114 -3.63 9.23 6.05
CA ILE A 114 -4.46 8.03 6.22
C ILE A 114 -4.05 7.20 7.45
N HIS A 115 -2.80 7.29 7.90
CA HIS A 115 -2.25 6.54 9.04
C HIS A 115 -2.41 7.24 10.38
N GLN A 116 -2.75 8.54 10.38
CA GLN A 116 -2.83 9.38 11.59
C GLN A 116 -4.22 9.42 12.23
N ARG A 117 -5.16 8.57 11.81
CA ARG A 117 -6.50 8.56 12.42
C ARG A 117 -6.44 7.99 13.84
N ALA A 118 -7.21 8.58 14.75
CA ALA A 118 -7.24 8.17 16.15
C ALA A 118 -7.64 6.69 16.35
N ASP A 119 -8.57 6.17 15.53
CA ASP A 119 -9.03 4.78 15.60
C ASP A 119 -7.95 3.77 15.16
N ILE A 120 -7.00 4.17 14.33
CA ILE A 120 -5.84 3.36 13.96
C ILE A 120 -4.88 3.26 15.15
N GLN A 121 -4.57 4.41 15.76
CA GLN A 121 -3.64 4.46 16.89
C GLN A 121 -4.18 3.67 18.10
N GLU A 122 -5.46 3.86 18.43
CA GLU A 122 -6.14 3.13 19.52
C GLU A 122 -6.05 1.60 19.30
N MET A 123 -6.36 1.12 18.10
CA MET A 123 -6.30 -0.32 17.77
C MET A 123 -4.88 -0.90 17.90
N ILE A 124 -3.85 -0.14 17.53
CA ILE A 124 -2.44 -0.57 17.64
C ILE A 124 -2.04 -0.66 19.12
N GLU A 125 -2.35 0.37 19.91
CA GLU A 125 -2.01 0.47 21.33
C GLU A 125 -2.74 -0.59 22.17
N GLU A 126 -4.03 -0.81 21.93
CA GLU A 126 -4.84 -1.85 22.61
C GLU A 126 -4.26 -3.27 22.43
N ARG A 127 -3.58 -3.51 21.31
CA ARG A 127 -2.97 -4.80 20.97
C ARG A 127 -1.50 -4.91 21.42
N GLY A 128 -0.96 -3.87 22.06
CA GLY A 128 0.40 -3.85 22.60
C GLY A 128 1.50 -3.60 21.57
N TYR A 129 1.15 -3.12 20.37
CA TYR A 129 2.12 -2.77 19.33
C TYR A 129 2.54 -1.30 19.47
N ILE A 130 3.72 -0.95 18.95
CA ILE A 130 4.21 0.44 18.95
C ILE A 130 4.25 0.93 17.51
N CYS A 131 3.50 2.00 17.24
CA CYS A 131 3.51 2.68 15.95
C CYS A 131 4.71 3.64 15.84
N VAL A 132 5.44 3.58 14.72
CA VAL A 132 6.54 4.48 14.39
C VAL A 132 6.30 5.03 12.98
N TYR A 133 6.24 6.34 12.88
CA TYR A 133 6.16 7.02 11.59
C TYR A 133 7.55 7.41 11.10
N LEU A 134 7.82 7.16 9.82
CA LEU A 134 9.02 7.64 9.15
C LEU A 134 9.00 9.18 9.01
N LEU A 135 10.17 9.78 8.86
CA LEU A 135 10.25 11.21 8.57
C LEU A 135 9.59 11.50 7.21
N PRO A 136 8.94 12.67 7.05
CA PRO A 136 8.37 13.07 5.76
C PRO A 136 9.41 12.97 4.64
N TYR A 137 9.00 12.47 3.47
CA TYR A 137 9.82 12.36 2.26
C TYR A 137 11.07 11.48 2.39
N SER A 138 11.10 10.54 3.34
CA SER A 138 12.22 9.62 3.55
C SER A 138 11.99 8.25 2.91
N LEU A 139 11.58 8.22 1.64
CA LEU A 139 11.38 6.97 0.90
C LEU A 139 12.62 6.08 0.91
N GLU A 140 13.82 6.65 0.81
CA GLU A 140 15.09 5.90 0.85
C GLU A 140 15.31 5.11 2.17
N LEU A 141 14.55 5.43 3.21
CA LEU A 141 14.62 4.78 4.51
C LEU A 141 13.54 3.71 4.70
N ASN A 142 12.64 3.52 3.73
CA ASN A 142 11.60 2.50 3.78
C ASN A 142 12.06 1.27 2.98
N PRO A 143 12.48 0.16 3.61
CA PRO A 143 13.02 -0.99 2.90
C PRO A 143 12.03 -1.73 2.01
N ILE A 144 10.75 -1.35 2.05
CA ILE A 144 9.68 -1.96 1.26
C ILE A 144 9.53 -1.28 -0.12
N GLU A 145 10.00 -0.04 -0.26
CA GLU A 145 10.12 0.70 -1.53
C GLU A 145 11.29 0.19 -2.37
#